data_AF-A0A7C4PAW9-F1
#
_entry.id   AF-A0A7C4PAW9-F1
#
_cell.length_a   1.000
_cell.length_b   1.000
_cell.length_c   1.000
_cell.angle_alpha   90.00
_cell.angle_beta   90.00
_cell.angle_gamma   90.00
#
_symmetry.space_group_name_H-M   'P 1'
#
loop_
_entity.id
_entity.type
_entity.pdbx_description
1 polymer ?
#
loop_
_entity_poly.entity_id
_entity_poly.type
_entity_poly.pdbx_seq_one_letter_code
_entity_poly.pdbx_strand_id
1 'polypeptide(L)'
;MEESFKNIGKIMRNKDIIEMLEEQDLPEHFQIVAETCGIETARLLIKELGGITVSIPMVNSLRSLIERYIKENIKEIPIKKIARELRMNERAVAKIIRNLKK
;
A
#
# COMPACT_ATOMS: atom_id res chain seq x y z
N MET A 1 -37.38 7.30 -4.94
CA MET A 1 -36.35 7.34 -5.99
C MET A 1 -34.95 7.11 -5.40
N GLU A 2 -34.63 7.66 -4.23
CA GLU A 2 -33.36 7.41 -3.50
C GLU A 2 -33.18 5.96 -3.02
N GLU A 3 -34.25 5.25 -2.67
CA GLU A 3 -34.16 3.84 -2.21
C GLU A 3 -33.72 2.86 -3.30
N SER A 4 -33.93 3.20 -4.57
CA SER A 4 -33.53 2.34 -5.70
C SER A 4 -32.01 2.23 -5.83
N PHE A 5 -31.25 3.23 -5.37
CA PHE A 5 -29.78 3.24 -5.46
C PHE A 5 -29.10 2.49 -4.31
N LYS A 6 -29.71 2.47 -3.11
CA LYS A 6 -29.19 1.71 -1.96
C LYS A 6 -29.22 0.19 -2.17
N ASN A 7 -30.12 -0.30 -3.04
CA ASN A 7 -30.23 -1.72 -3.38
C ASN A 7 -29.32 -2.18 -4.53
N ILE A 8 -28.59 -1.26 -5.20
CA ILE A 8 -27.69 -1.61 -6.31
C ILE A 8 -26.46 -2.39 -5.80
N GLY A 9 -26.02 -2.15 -4.56
CA GLY A 9 -24.87 -2.83 -3.97
C GLY A 9 -25.03 -4.34 -3.78
N LYS A 10 -26.25 -4.89 -3.87
CA LYS A 10 -26.53 -6.32 -3.62
C LYS A 10 -26.79 -7.13 -4.89
N ILE A 11 -26.92 -6.49 -6.06
CA ILE A 11 -27.31 -7.14 -7.33
C ILE A 11 -26.27 -6.80 -8.41
N MET A 12 -25.05 -7.31 -8.29
CA MET A 12 -24.18 -7.41 -9.46
C MET A 12 -23.20 -8.59 -9.31
N ARG A 13 -23.58 -9.72 -9.90
CA ARG A 13 -22.72 -10.89 -10.12
C ARG A 13 -22.47 -11.11 -11.62
N ASN A 14 -22.30 -10.04 -12.39
CA ASN A 14 -22.19 -10.14 -13.85
C ASN A 14 -21.32 -9.00 -14.40
N LYS A 15 -19.99 -9.14 -14.29
CA LYS A 15 -18.98 -8.06 -14.43
C LYS A 15 -19.33 -6.84 -13.57
N ASP A 16 -18.62 -6.66 -12.46
CA ASP A 16 -18.80 -5.47 -11.62
C ASP A 16 -18.81 -4.23 -12.53
N ILE A 17 -19.88 -3.43 -12.49
CA ILE A 17 -19.97 -2.16 -13.26
C ILE A 17 -18.75 -1.26 -13.01
N ILE A 18 -18.11 -1.44 -11.85
CA ILE A 18 -16.85 -0.82 -11.45
C ILE A 18 -15.73 -1.11 -12.45
N GLU A 19 -15.70 -2.30 -13.07
CA GLU A 19 -14.73 -2.68 -14.11
C GLU A 19 -14.87 -1.85 -15.39
N MET A 20 -16.02 -1.20 -15.58
CA MET A 20 -16.27 -0.30 -16.72
C MET A 20 -15.92 1.16 -16.41
N LEU A 21 -15.57 1.50 -15.16
CA LEU A 21 -15.22 2.87 -14.80
C LEU A 21 -13.99 3.32 -15.60
N GLU A 22 -14.11 4.48 -16.21
CA GLU A 22 -13.01 5.23 -16.81
C GLU A 22 -12.64 6.42 -15.91
N GLU A 23 -11.51 7.07 -16.20
CA GLU A 23 -10.98 8.14 -15.34
C GLU A 23 -11.97 9.30 -15.18
N GLN A 24 -12.67 9.67 -16.25
CA GLN A 24 -13.66 10.75 -16.24
C GLN A 24 -14.90 10.44 -15.40
N ASP A 25 -15.17 9.16 -15.10
CA ASP A 25 -16.29 8.76 -14.24
C ASP A 25 -15.95 8.92 -12.75
N LEU A 26 -14.67 9.10 -12.43
CA LEU A 26 -14.21 9.29 -11.06
C LEU A 26 -14.42 10.73 -10.59
N PRO A 27 -14.71 10.96 -9.30
CA PRO A 27 -14.67 12.29 -8.72
C PRO A 27 -13.29 12.94 -8.93
N GLU A 28 -13.26 14.24 -9.25
CA GLU A 28 -12.03 14.99 -9.57
C GLU A 28 -10.90 14.79 -8.54
N HIS A 29 -11.21 14.83 -7.25
CA HIS A 29 -10.23 14.63 -6.17
C HIS A 29 -9.69 13.19 -6.09
N PHE A 30 -10.37 12.22 -6.70
CA PHE A 30 -9.98 10.82 -6.76
C PHE A 30 -9.34 10.44 -8.10
N GLN A 31 -9.53 11.24 -9.16
CA GLN A 31 -8.89 11.04 -10.47
C GLN A 31 -7.37 10.95 -10.36
N ILE A 32 -6.76 11.69 -9.44
CA ILE A 32 -5.31 11.61 -9.15
C ILE A 32 -4.82 10.18 -8.90
N VAL A 33 -5.66 9.32 -8.31
CA VAL A 33 -5.30 7.92 -8.07
C VAL A 33 -5.23 7.14 -9.38
N ALA A 34 -6.18 7.35 -10.29
CA ALA A 34 -6.14 6.71 -11.60
C ALA A 34 -4.99 7.25 -12.46
N GLU A 35 -4.78 8.57 -12.46
CA GLU A 35 -3.67 9.21 -13.19
C GLU A 35 -2.29 8.75 -12.68
N THR A 36 -2.12 8.60 -11.37
CA THR A 36 -0.83 8.27 -10.75
C THR A 36 -0.57 6.77 -10.65
N CYS A 37 -1.61 5.98 -10.33
CA CYS A 37 -1.50 4.55 -10.00
C CYS A 37 -2.24 3.63 -10.98
N GLY A 38 -2.93 4.18 -11.97
CA GLY A 38 -3.74 3.46 -12.95
C GLY A 38 -5.20 3.24 -12.51
N ILE A 39 -6.11 3.22 -13.49
CA ILE A 39 -7.56 3.03 -13.28
C ILE A 39 -7.90 1.75 -12.50
N GLU A 40 -7.14 0.67 -12.70
CA GLU A 40 -7.33 -0.60 -11.95
C GLU A 40 -7.17 -0.41 -10.44
N THR A 41 -6.20 0.42 -10.02
CA THR A 41 -6.00 0.74 -8.60
C THR A 41 -7.18 1.53 -8.04
N ALA A 42 -7.70 2.50 -8.81
CA ALA A 42 -8.87 3.27 -8.41
C ALA A 42 -10.11 2.37 -8.24
N ARG A 43 -10.35 1.44 -9.18
CA ARG A 43 -11.43 0.44 -9.11
C ARG A 43 -11.32 -0.46 -7.88
N LEU A 44 -10.12 -0.97 -7.60
CA LEU A 44 -9.85 -1.78 -6.42
C LEU A 44 -10.17 -1.03 -5.12
N LEU A 45 -9.73 0.23 -5.01
CA LEU A 45 -9.98 1.04 -3.83
C LEU A 45 -11.47 1.35 -3.65
N ILE A 46 -12.20 1.63 -4.74
CA ILE A 46 -13.67 1.81 -4.68
C ILE A 46 -14.36 0.52 -4.21
N LYS A 47 -13.93 -0.63 -4.74
CA LYS A 47 -14.52 -1.94 -4.43
C LYS A 47 -14.28 -2.36 -2.98
N GLU A 48 -13.07 -2.19 -2.48
CA GLU A 48 -12.67 -2.69 -1.17
C GLU A 48 -12.85 -1.65 -0.05
N LEU A 49 -12.72 -0.36 -0.36
CA LEU A 49 -12.70 0.75 0.60
C LEU A 49 -13.78 1.81 0.32
N GLY A 50 -14.73 1.53 -0.57
CA GLY A 50 -15.84 2.43 -0.86
C GLY A 50 -16.68 2.73 0.39
N GLY A 51 -16.94 4.02 0.66
CA GLY A 51 -17.75 4.45 1.79
C GLY A 51 -16.99 4.72 3.10
N ILE A 52 -15.65 4.58 3.09
CA ILE A 52 -14.80 4.97 4.22
C ILE A 52 -13.77 6.05 3.82
N THR A 53 -13.35 6.85 4.80
CA THR A 53 -12.28 7.84 4.61
C THR A 53 -10.95 7.25 5.05
N VAL A 54 -10.00 7.14 4.12
CA VAL A 54 -8.64 6.68 4.41
C VAL A 54 -7.67 7.84 4.26
N SER A 55 -6.93 8.13 5.34
CA SER A 55 -5.80 9.06 5.29
C SER A 55 -4.54 8.30 4.88
N ILE A 56 -3.86 8.76 3.82
CA ILE A 56 -2.59 8.18 3.37
C ILE A 56 -1.45 8.91 4.10
N PRO A 57 -0.76 8.27 5.07
CA PRO A 57 0.30 8.93 5.80
C PRO A 57 1.58 9.02 4.96
N MET A 58 2.31 10.11 5.14
CA MET A 58 3.69 10.22 4.64
C MET A 58 4.60 9.26 5.42
N VAL A 59 5.33 8.40 4.71
CA VAL A 59 6.32 7.53 5.33
C VAL A 59 7.58 8.34 5.65
N ASN A 60 7.62 8.91 6.84
CA ASN A 60 8.74 9.75 7.29
C ASN A 60 10.00 8.94 7.67
N SER A 61 9.86 7.63 7.87
CA SER A 61 10.98 6.76 8.21
C SER A 61 10.71 5.30 7.83
N LEU A 62 11.64 4.71 7.10
CA LEU A 62 11.68 3.27 6.83
C LEU A 62 12.37 2.48 7.94
N ARG A 63 12.73 3.12 9.06
CA ARG A 63 13.48 2.47 10.16
C ARG A 63 12.82 1.19 10.65
N SER A 64 11.51 1.19 10.87
CA SER A 64 10.78 0.01 11.36
C SER A 64 10.82 -1.15 10.35
N LEU A 65 10.71 -0.85 9.05
CA LEU A 65 10.87 -1.83 7.97
C LEU A 65 12.31 -2.39 7.95
N ILE A 66 13.31 -1.52 8.02
CA ILE A 66 14.73 -1.89 8.02
C ILE A 66 15.05 -2.78 9.23
N GLU A 67 14.58 -2.40 10.42
CA GLU A 67 14.78 -3.18 11.66
C GLU A 67 14.12 -4.56 11.58
N ARG A 68 12.88 -4.63 11.07
CA ARG A 68 12.17 -5.89 10.84
C ARG A 68 12.93 -6.78 9.84
N TYR A 69 13.33 -6.22 8.71
CA TYR A 69 14.09 -6.96 7.68
C TYR A 69 15.38 -7.55 8.25
N ILE A 70 16.17 -6.76 8.99
CA ILE A 70 17.40 -7.23 9.63
C ILE A 70 17.09 -8.34 10.64
N LYS A 71 16.06 -8.17 11.49
CA LYS A 71 15.70 -9.15 12.52
C LYS A 71 15.33 -10.51 11.93
N GLU A 72 14.58 -10.51 10.84
CA GLU A 72 14.10 -11.72 10.16
C GLU A 72 15.24 -12.43 9.41
N ASN A 73 16.19 -11.70 8.84
CA ASN A 73 17.19 -12.26 7.92
C ASN A 73 18.58 -12.52 8.54
N ILE A 74 18.91 -11.94 9.69
CA ILE A 74 20.28 -11.97 10.22
C ILE A 74 20.81 -13.35 10.58
N LYS A 75 19.93 -14.33 10.83
CA LYS A 75 20.36 -15.70 11.14
C LYS A 75 20.83 -16.46 9.89
N GLU A 76 20.36 -16.05 8.72
CA GLU A 76 20.55 -16.77 7.46
C GLU A 76 21.45 -16.01 6.48
N ILE A 77 21.44 -14.67 6.56
CA ILE A 77 22.12 -13.79 5.61
C ILE A 77 23.30 -13.08 6.31
N PRO A 78 24.53 -13.15 5.76
CA PRO A 78 25.66 -12.39 6.29
C PRO A 78 25.40 -10.88 6.27
N ILE A 79 25.92 -10.17 7.29
CA ILE A 79 25.75 -8.71 7.47
C ILE A 79 26.10 -7.93 6.20
N LYS A 80 27.17 -8.32 5.49
CA LYS A 80 27.61 -7.71 4.24
C LYS A 80 26.53 -7.76 3.13
N LYS A 81 25.81 -8.88 3.02
CA LYS A 81 24.75 -9.04 2.01
C LYS A 81 23.52 -8.20 2.39
N ILE A 82 23.15 -8.19 3.67
CA ILE A 82 22.08 -7.32 4.20
C ILE A 82 22.40 -5.84 3.95
N ALA A 83 23.63 -5.41 4.23
CA ALA A 83 24.08 -4.04 4.02
C ALA A 83 23.98 -3.63 2.55
N ARG A 84 24.38 -4.51 1.62
CA ARG A 84 24.25 -4.28 0.18
C ARG A 84 22.80 -4.14 -0.27
N GLU A 85 21.92 -5.02 0.18
CA GLU A 85 20.49 -5.01 -0.17
C GLU A 85 19.79 -3.74 0.32
N LEU A 86 20.11 -3.31 1.54
CA LEU A 86 19.58 -2.08 2.12
C LEU A 86 20.30 -0.82 1.64
N ARG A 87 21.34 -0.96 0.80
CA ARG A 87 22.25 0.13 0.38
C ARG A 87 22.80 0.93 1.57
N MET A 88 23.14 0.24 2.65
CA MET A 88 23.72 0.80 3.87
C MET A 88 25.17 0.35 4.05
N ASN A 89 25.93 1.06 4.87
CA ASN A 89 27.24 0.56 5.31
C ASN A 89 27.09 -0.51 6.41
N GLU A 90 28.05 -1.43 6.48
CA GLU A 90 28.01 -2.55 7.44
C GLU A 90 28.00 -2.07 8.90
N ARG A 91 28.67 -0.95 9.21
CA ARG A 91 28.70 -0.36 10.56
C ARG A 91 27.31 0.09 11.03
N ALA A 92 26.51 0.65 10.13
CA ALA A 92 25.15 1.11 10.41
C ALA A 92 24.24 -0.10 10.67
N VAL A 93 24.34 -1.14 9.86
CA VAL A 93 23.62 -2.40 10.08
C VAL A 93 24.04 -3.03 11.42
N ALA A 94 25.33 -3.12 11.71
CA ALA A 94 25.85 -3.61 13.00
C ALA A 94 25.33 -2.82 14.21
N LYS A 95 25.23 -1.49 14.10
CA LYS A 95 24.64 -0.64 15.13
C LYS A 95 23.17 -0.96 15.38
N ILE A 96 22.39 -1.17 14.31
CA ILE A 96 20.97 -1.55 14.41
C ILE A 96 20.85 -2.92 15.09
N ILE A 97 21.62 -3.91 14.67
CA ILE A 97 21.63 -5.25 15.25
C ILE A 97 21.92 -5.21 16.75
N ARG A 98 22.91 -4.41 17.16
CA ARG A 98 23.24 -4.25 18.58
C ARG A 98 22.08 -3.64 19.37
N ASN A 99 21.37 -2.68 18.79
CA ASN A 99 20.23 -2.04 19.43
C ASN A 99 19.01 -2.97 19.53
N LEU A 100 18.83 -3.91 18.60
CA LEU A 100 17.76 -4.92 18.63
C LEU A 100 17.94 -5.99 19.73
N LYS A 101 19.14 -6.13 20.30
CA LYS A 101 19.44 -7.07 21.38
C LYS A 101 19.24 -6.49 22.79
N LYS A 102 18.95 -5.19 22.89
CA LYS A 102 18.56 -4.53 24.14
C LYS A 102 17.06 -4.66 24.33
#